data_AF-A0A0N5B2V0-F1
#
_entry.id   AF-A0A0N5B2V0-F1
#
_cell.length_a   1.000
_cell.length_b   1.000
_cell.length_c   1.000
_cell.angle_alpha   90.00
_cell.angle_beta   90.00
_cell.angle_gamma   90.00
#
_symmetry.space_group_name_H-M   'P 1'
#
loop_
_entity.id
_entity.type
_entity.pdbx_description
1 polymer ?
#
loop_
_entity_poly.entity_id
_entity_poly.type
_entity_poly.pdbx_seq_one_letter_code
_entity_poly.pdbx_strand_id
1 'polypeptide(L)'
;QDFLFQLAVELAAKYRESREKEDKPKTLINISSDSRVRKTCQVRYCKDNKATKICLKCKKYVCGICTSENFIVCRKCNENE
;
A
#
# COMPACT_ATOMS: atom_id res chain seq x y z
N GLN A 1 16.59 -25.11 31.33
CA GLN A 1 16.51 -24.83 29.87
C GLN A 1 16.01 -23.40 29.63
N ASP A 2 16.12 -22.54 30.65
CA ASP A 2 15.29 -21.34 30.81
C ASP A 2 16.08 -20.05 30.59
N PHE A 3 17.41 -20.15 30.53
CA PHE A 3 18.30 -19.03 30.27
C PHE A 3 18.02 -18.38 28.91
N LEU A 4 17.86 -19.19 27.86
CA LEU A 4 17.53 -18.69 26.52
C LEU A 4 16.15 -18.02 26.49
N PHE A 5 15.21 -18.52 27.28
CA PHE A 5 13.87 -17.95 27.36
C PHE A 5 13.86 -16.62 28.11
N GLN A 6 14.56 -16.53 29.23
CA GLN A 6 14.75 -15.29 29.99
C GLN A 6 15.45 -14.22 29.13
N LEU A 7 16.52 -14.60 28.42
CA LEU A 7 17.22 -13.70 27.51
C LEU A 7 16.31 -13.18 26.39
N ALA A 8 15.48 -14.05 25.81
CA ALA A 8 14.53 -13.64 24.77
C ALA A 8 13.49 -12.64 25.29
N VAL A 9 13.00 -12.82 26.52
CA VAL A 9 12.04 -11.92 27.17
C VAL A 9 12.66 -10.54 27.43
N GLU A 10 13.89 -10.49 27.95
CA GLU A 10 14.59 -9.23 28.21
C GLU A 10 14.86 -8.42 26.93
N LEU A 11 15.31 -9.11 25.86
CA LEU A 11 15.54 -8.47 24.56
C LEU A 11 14.25 -7.93 23.96
N ALA A 12 13.14 -8.67 24.08
CA ALA A 12 11.84 -8.24 23.59
C ALA A 12 11.30 -7.01 24.35
N ALA A 13 11.47 -6.96 25.68
CA ALA A 13 11.07 -5.83 26.50
C ALA A 13 11.84 -4.56 26.11
N LYS A 14 13.17 -4.65 26.02
CA LYS A 14 14.04 -3.52 25.64
C LYS A 14 13.73 -2.98 24.25
N TYR A 15 13.37 -3.85 23.30
CA TYR A 15 12.97 -3.43 21.95
C TYR A 15 11.65 -2.64 21.96
N ARG A 16 10.66 -3.07 22.75
CA ARG A 16 9.37 -2.36 22.86
C ARG A 16 9.54 -0.97 23.47
N GLU A 17 10.28 -0.86 24.57
CA GLU A 17 10.58 0.42 25.22
C GLU A 17 11.30 1.42 24.30
N SER A 18 12.14 0.92 23.38
CA SER A 18 12.81 1.77 22.40
C SER A 18 11.88 2.31 21.31
N ARG A 19 10.82 1.56 20.95
CA ARG A 19 9.83 2.00 19.96
C ARG A 19 8.78 2.95 20.53
N GLU A 20 8.35 2.75 21.76
CA GLU A 20 7.36 3.62 22.40
C GLU A 20 7.89 5.06 22.60
N LYS A 21 9.21 5.26 22.61
CA LYS A 21 9.84 6.59 22.68
C LYS A 21 9.91 7.32 21.33
N GLU A 22 9.66 6.64 20.21
CA GLU A 22 9.71 7.24 18.86
C GLU A 22 8.32 7.64 18.30
N ASP A 23 7.22 7.30 18.98
CA ASP A 23 5.87 7.73 18.60
C ASP A 23 5.60 9.18 19.03
N LYS A 24 6.33 10.13 18.42
CA LYS A 24 5.78 11.46 18.19
C LYS A 24 4.74 11.34 17.07
N PRO A 25 3.50 11.82 17.25
CA PRO A 25 2.49 11.74 16.21
C PRO A 25 2.92 12.67 15.09
N LYS A 26 3.45 12.09 14.01
CA LYS A 26 3.52 12.79 12.72
C LYS A 26 2.07 12.93 12.27
N THR A 27 1.49 14.08 12.58
CA THR A 27 0.42 14.65 11.77
C THR A 27 0.85 14.53 10.31
N LEU A 28 0.05 13.82 9.52
CA LEU A 28 -0.22 14.07 8.09
C LEU A 28 -0.99 12.86 7.52
N ILE A 29 -2.27 13.12 7.26
CA ILE A 29 -3.17 12.37 6.39
C ILE A 29 -3.56 10.98 6.93
N ASN A 30 -4.79 10.93 7.46
CA ASN A 30 -5.56 9.72 7.71
C ASN A 30 -5.81 8.97 6.38
N ILE A 31 -4.79 8.31 5.85
CA ILE A 31 -4.95 7.19 4.94
C ILE A 31 -4.98 5.98 5.85
N SER A 32 -6.19 5.55 6.22
CA SER A 32 -6.47 4.26 6.87
C SER A 32 -5.42 3.22 6.48
N SER A 33 -4.62 2.78 7.44
CA SER A 33 -3.48 1.87 7.27
C SER A 33 -3.90 0.42 7.01
N ASP A 34 -4.99 0.21 6.26
CA ASP A 34 -5.37 -1.08 5.66
C ASP A 34 -4.50 -1.37 4.41
N SER A 35 -3.21 -1.04 4.51
CA SER A 35 -2.28 -0.77 3.41
C SER A 35 -1.68 -2.02 2.77
N ARG A 36 -2.24 -3.21 3.02
CA ARG A 36 -1.79 -4.45 2.38
C ARG A 36 -2.83 -5.17 1.55
N VAL A 37 -4.04 -4.62 1.40
CA VAL A 37 -4.99 -5.21 0.45
C VAL A 37 -4.53 -4.89 -0.96
N ARG A 38 -3.96 -5.90 -1.64
CA ARG A 38 -3.51 -5.83 -3.02
C ARG A 38 -4.71 -5.45 -3.90
N LYS A 39 -4.68 -4.26 -4.47
CA LYS A 39 -5.76 -3.77 -5.34
C LYS A 39 -5.63 -4.35 -6.74
N THR A 40 -6.76 -4.74 -7.32
CA THR A 40 -6.88 -5.22 -8.70
C THR A 40 -7.27 -4.09 -9.64
N CYS A 41 -7.02 -4.27 -10.93
CA CYS A 41 -7.39 -3.34 -11.97
C CYS A 41 -8.92 -3.22 -12.08
N GLN A 42 -9.45 -2.01 -11.90
CA GLN A 42 -10.89 -1.76 -11.82
C GLN A 42 -11.54 -1.38 -13.14
N VAL A 43 -10.75 -1.25 -14.22
CA VAL A 43 -11.28 -0.80 -15.53
C VAL A 43 -11.87 -1.94 -16.36
N ARG A 44 -11.85 -3.19 -15.87
CA ARG A 44 -12.43 -4.40 -16.51
C ARG A 44 -11.92 -4.76 -17.92
N TYR A 45 -10.86 -4.10 -18.40
CA TYR A 45 -10.18 -4.46 -19.66
C TYR A 45 -9.22 -5.65 -19.51
N CYS A 46 -8.92 -6.05 -18.27
CA CYS A 46 -8.05 -7.18 -17.97
C CYS A 46 -8.66 -8.01 -16.83
N LYS A 47 -8.32 -9.30 -16.77
CA LYS A 47 -8.75 -10.20 -15.69
C LYS A 47 -7.90 -9.98 -14.45
N ASP A 48 -8.43 -9.21 -13.50
CA ASP A 48 -7.91 -9.04 -12.12
C ASP A 48 -6.41 -8.75 -11.98
N ASN A 49 -5.79 -8.19 -13.02
CA ASN A 49 -4.37 -7.82 -12.99
C ASN A 49 -4.11 -6.90 -11.80
N LYS A 50 -2.94 -7.07 -11.19
CA LYS A 50 -2.48 -6.19 -10.10
C LYS A 50 -2.50 -4.73 -10.58
N ALA A 51 -3.19 -3.87 -9.83
CA ALA A 51 -3.11 -2.44 -10.08
C ALA A 51 -1.78 -1.88 -9.54
N THR A 52 -1.15 -1.05 -10.35
CA THR A 52 0.12 -0.37 -10.00
C THR A 52 0.00 1.14 -10.04
N LYS A 53 -1.02 1.66 -10.72
CA LYS A 53 -1.25 3.10 -10.94
C LYS A 53 -2.71 3.45 -10.69
N ILE A 54 -3.00 4.75 -10.54
CA ILE A 54 -4.35 5.30 -10.41
C ILE A 54 -4.60 6.23 -11.60
N CYS A 55 -5.71 6.07 -12.30
CA CYS A 55 -6.07 6.94 -13.41
C CYS A 55 -6.32 8.38 -12.94
N LEU A 56 -5.71 9.37 -13.60
CA LEU A 56 -5.89 10.78 -13.26
C LEU A 56 -7.30 11.31 -13.55
N LYS A 57 -7.94 10.85 -14.64
CA LYS A 57 -9.31 11.24 -15.06
C LYS A 57 -10.40 10.60 -14.17
N CYS A 58 -10.43 9.28 -14.02
CA CYS A 58 -11.52 8.58 -13.30
C CYS A 58 -11.19 8.10 -11.89
N LYS A 59 -9.96 8.34 -11.39
CA LYS A 59 -9.48 7.94 -10.06
C LYS A 59 -9.58 6.43 -9.73
N LYS A 60 -9.79 5.58 -10.74
CA LYS A 60 -9.80 4.11 -10.60
C LYS A 60 -8.39 3.53 -10.57
N TYR A 61 -8.24 2.40 -9.90
CA TYR A 61 -7.00 1.61 -9.90
C TYR A 61 -6.80 0.89 -11.24
N VAL A 62 -5.59 0.97 -11.79
CA VAL A 62 -5.24 0.50 -13.13
C VAL A 62 -3.93 -0.31 -13.10
N CYS A 63 -3.88 -1.39 -13.86
CA CYS A 63 -2.64 -2.14 -14.11
C CYS A 63 -1.78 -1.43 -15.17
N GLY A 64 -0.51 -1.82 -15.28
CA GLY A 64 0.40 -1.24 -16.28
C GLY A 64 -0.11 -1.38 -17.72
N ILE A 65 -0.73 -2.51 -18.05
CA ILE A 65 -1.27 -2.81 -19.38
C ILE A 65 -2.46 -1.92 -19.73
N CYS A 66 -3.31 -1.60 -18.75
CA CYS A 66 -4.50 -0.77 -18.98
C CYS A 66 -4.24 0.72 -18.82
N THR A 67 -2.98 1.13 -18.59
CA THR A 67 -2.57 2.54 -18.50
C THR A 67 -1.97 2.96 -19.83
N SER A 68 -2.38 4.10 -20.36
CA SER A 68 -1.77 4.69 -21.57
C SER A 68 -0.33 5.13 -21.29
N GLU A 69 0.53 5.07 -22.31
CA GLU A 69 1.98 5.35 -22.17
C GLU A 69 2.28 6.82 -21.82
N ASN A 70 1.48 7.76 -22.35
CA ASN A 70 1.80 9.19 -22.32
C ASN A 70 1.27 9.93 -21.09
N PHE A 71 0.15 9.47 -20.53
CA PHE A 71 -0.48 10.07 -19.35
C PHE A 71 -1.02 8.95 -18.50
N ILE A 72 -0.92 9.02 -17.17
CA ILE A 72 -1.46 8.00 -16.25
C ILE A 72 -3.00 8.03 -16.30
N VAL A 73 -3.54 7.62 -17.42
CA VAL A 73 -4.95 7.63 -17.81
C VAL A 73 -5.26 6.21 -18.24
N CYS A 74 -6.37 5.67 -17.78
CA CYS A 74 -6.75 4.33 -18.20
C CYS A 74 -7.22 4.36 -19.65
N ARG A 75 -7.05 3.24 -20.34
CA ARG A 75 -7.50 3.05 -21.73
C ARG A 75 -8.95 3.50 -21.94
N LYS A 76 -9.85 3.18 -20.99
CA LYS A 76 -11.26 3.61 -21.01
C LYS A 76 -11.44 5.13 -21.11
N CYS A 77 -10.63 5.90 -20.39
CA CYS A 77 -10.71 7.35 -20.37
C CYS A 77 -9.92 8.01 -21.52
N ASN A 78 -9.16 7.20 -22.27
CA ASN A 78 -8.43 7.61 -23.46
C ASN A 78 -9.24 7.32 -24.74
N GLU A 79 -10.06 6.27 -24.74
CA GLU A 79 -10.98 5.94 -25.85
C GLU A 79 -12.24 6.82 -25.89
N ASN A 80 -12.56 7.50 -24.77
CA ASN A 80 -13.71 8.41 -24.65
C ASN A 80 -13.35 9.89 -24.96
N GLU A 81 -12.30 10.12 -25.74
CA GLU A 81 -11.85 11.42 -26.22
C GLU A 81 -12.10 11.51 -27.72
#